data_AF-A0A7R9MYF3-F1
#
_entry.id   AF-A0A7R9MYF3-F1
#
_cell.length_a   1.000
_cell.length_b   1.000
_cell.length_c   1.000
_cell.angle_alpha   90.00
_cell.angle_beta   90.00
_cell.angle_gamma   90.00
#
_symmetry.space_group_name_H-M   'P 1'
#
loop_
_entity.id
_entity.type
_entity.pdbx_description
1 polymer ?
#
loop_
_entity_poly.entity_id
_entity_poly.type
_entity_poly.pdbx_seq_one_letter_code
_entity_poly.pdbx_strand_id
1 'polypeptide(L)' 'MMPDRLAEAFTDEKLVDRIKTRLPYLFQLAELESSRAGKIGMEVGSLRERIIIALIIYKFGEVNLEPRYHDHYKKDG' A
#
# COMPACT_ATOMS: atom_id res chain seq x y z
N MET A 1 -13.71 12.76 19.79
CA MET A 1 -12.65 12.63 18.77
C MET A 1 -12.69 11.19 18.31
N MET A 2 -12.96 10.92 17.03
CA MET A 2 -12.90 9.54 16.52
C MET A 2 -11.44 9.08 16.68
N PRO A 3 -11.17 7.88 17.23
CA PRO A 3 -9.82 7.36 17.23
C PRO A 3 -9.35 7.29 15.78
N ASP A 4 -8.11 7.72 15.55
CA ASP A 4 -7.48 7.56 14.25
C ASP A 4 -7.38 6.05 13.98
N ARG A 5 -8.32 5.53 13.19
CA ARG A 5 -8.40 4.09 12.88
C ARG A 5 -7.11 3.59 12.25
N LEU A 6 -6.35 4.45 11.58
CA LEU A 6 -5.04 4.11 11.06
C LEU A 6 -4.01 3.93 12.18
N ALA A 7 -4.08 4.75 13.24
CA ALA A 7 -3.22 4.60 14.41
C ALA A 7 -3.42 3.23 15.11
N GLU A 8 -4.64 2.67 15.08
CA GLU A 8 -4.91 1.31 15.58
C GLU A 8 -4.15 0.22 14.81
N ALA A 9 -3.80 0.45 13.53
CA ALA A 9 -2.98 -0.50 12.77
C ALA A 9 -1.55 -0.60 13.33
N PHE A 10 -1.02 0.49 13.88
CA PHE A 10 0.35 0.53 14.40
C PHE A 10 0.47 -0.06 15.82
N THR A 11 -0.64 -0.31 16.50
CA THR A 11 -0.68 -0.95 17.83
C THR A 11 -1.13 -2.41 17.79
N ASP A 12 -1.59 -2.91 16.64
CA ASP A 12 -1.90 -4.33 16.45
C ASP A 12 -0.61 -5.14 16.31
N GLU A 13 -0.19 -5.80 17.39
CA GLU A 13 1.04 -6.58 17.45
C GLU A 13 1.12 -7.67 16.36
N LYS A 14 0.00 -8.30 16.00
CA LYS A 14 -0.03 -9.34 14.95
C LYS A 14 0.20 -8.71 13.58
N LEU A 15 -0.36 -7.53 13.33
CA LEU A 15 -0.14 -6.80 12.09
C LEU A 15 1.30 -6.31 12.01
N VAL A 16 1.83 -5.75 13.10
CA VAL A 16 3.22 -5.29 13.21
C VAL A 16 4.20 -6.42 12.94
N ASP A 17 3.99 -7.59 13.54
CA ASP A 17 4.83 -8.77 13.31
C ASP A 17 4.79 -9.24 11.84
N ARG A 18 3.60 -9.27 11.22
CA ARG A 18 3.46 -9.56 9.80
C ARG A 18 4.15 -8.54 8.90
N ILE A 19 4.05 -7.24 9.21
CA ILE A 19 4.74 -6.19 8.46
C ILE A 19 6.25 -6.42 8.54
N LYS A 20 6.80 -6.61 9.74
CA LYS A 20 8.23 -6.86 9.94
C LYS A 20 8.73 -8.11 9.21
N THR A 21 7.95 -9.18 9.18
CA THR A 21 8.35 -10.47 8.62
C THR A 21 8.06 -10.64 7.12
N ARG A 22 7.05 -9.95 6.57
CA ARG A 22 6.57 -10.16 5.19
C ARG A 22 6.73 -8.97 4.27
N LEU A 23 6.58 -7.73 4.78
CA LEU A 23 6.62 -6.54 3.92
C LEU A 23 7.98 -6.37 3.21
N PRO A 24 9.14 -6.60 3.85
CA PRO A 24 10.43 -6.53 3.16
C PRO A 24 10.51 -7.50 1.96
N TYR A 25 10.01 -8.72 2.14
CA TYR A 25 10.00 -9.73 1.07
C TYR A 25 9.07 -9.32 -0.08
N LEU A 26 7.87 -8.81 0.22
CA LEU A 26 6.95 -8.32 -0.81
C LEU A 26 7.52 -7.12 -1.57
N PHE A 27 8.24 -6.23 -0.89
CA PHE A 27 8.89 -5.09 -1.53
C PHE A 27 10.06 -5.52 -2.42
N GLN A 28 10.82 -6.54 -2.01
CA GLN A 28 11.84 -7.15 -2.85
C GLN A 28 11.24 -7.76 -4.13
N LEU A 29 10.07 -8.42 -4.03
CA LEU A 29 9.37 -8.90 -5.23
C LEU A 29 8.96 -7.76 -6.15
N ALA A 30 8.41 -6.67 -5.61
CA ALA A 30 8.05 -5.49 -6.40
C ALA A 30 9.27 -4.86 -7.11
N GLU A 31 10.42 -4.84 -6.45
CA GLU A 31 11.67 -4.39 -7.05
C GLU A 31 12.11 -5.29 -8.19
N LEU A 32 12.06 -6.62 -8.01
CA LEU A 32 12.41 -7.60 -9.06
C LEU A 32 11.48 -7.46 -10.28
N GLU A 33 10.18 -7.28 -10.07
CA GLU A 33 9.20 -7.09 -11.14
C GLU A 33 9.38 -5.75 -11.88
N SER A 34 9.86 -4.72 -11.18
CA SER A 34 10.13 -3.38 -11.74
C SER A 34 11.58 -3.18 -12.16
N SER A 35 12.39 -4.25 -12.20
CA SER A 35 13.80 -4.16 -12.51
C SER A 35 14.10 -4.58 -13.94
N ARG A 36 14.99 -3.83 -14.60
CA ARG A 36 15.59 -4.22 -15.87
C ARG A 36 17.10 -4.12 -15.80
N ALA A 37 17.79 -5.22 -16.12
CA ALA A 37 19.25 -5.32 -16.01
C ALA A 37 19.79 -4.89 -14.63
N GLY A 38 19.09 -5.25 -13.55
CA GLY A 38 19.45 -4.91 -12.18
C GLY A 38 19.20 -3.46 -11.76
N LYS A 39 18.54 -2.65 -12.61
CA LYS A 39 18.14 -1.28 -12.28
C LYS A 39 16.64 -1.24 -11.99
N ILE A 40 16.29 -0.76 -10.81
CA ILE A 40 14.90 -0.57 -10.37
C ILE A 40 14.34 0.67 -11.06
N GLY A 41 13.22 0.51 -11.76
CA GLY A 41 12.46 1.61 -12.36
C GLY A 41 11.59 2.36 -11.33
N MET A 42 11.17 3.57 -11.68
CA MET A 42 10.36 4.42 -10.79
C MET A 42 8.97 3.83 -10.50
N GLU A 43 8.46 3.00 -11.42
CA GLU A 43 7.19 2.29 -11.31
C GLU A 43 7.11 1.35 -10.10
N VAL A 44 8.24 1.01 -9.48
CA VAL A 44 8.30 0.28 -8.21
C VAL A 44 7.49 0.97 -7.11
N GLY A 45 7.41 2.31 -7.14
CA GLY A 45 6.61 3.09 -6.22
C GLY A 45 5.13 2.72 -6.30
N SER A 46 4.59 2.60 -7.51
CA SER A 46 3.21 2.20 -7.75
C SER A 46 2.93 0.76 -7.34
N LEU A 47 3.90 -0.17 -7.49
CA LEU A 47 3.74 -1.53 -6.99
C LEU A 47 3.75 -1.59 -5.46
N ARG A 48 4.66 -0.86 -4.81
CA ARG A 48 4.70 -0.75 -3.35
C ARG A 48 3.42 -0.15 -2.79
N GLU A 49 2.85 0.87 -3.45
CA GLU A 49 1.56 1.45 -3.08
C GLU A 49 0.44 0.40 -3.08
N ARG A 50 0.35 -0.42 -4.13
CA ARG A 50 -0.65 -1.51 -4.21
C ARG A 50 -0.50 -2.54 -3.09
N ILE A 51 0.74 -2.87 -2.70
CA ILE A 51 1.00 -3.77 -1.55
C ILE A 51 0.47 -3.14 -0.26
N ILE A 52 0.70 -1.84 -0.04
CA ILE A 52 0.20 -1.14 1.16
C ILE A 52 -1.33 -1.03 1.14
N ILE A 53 -1.95 -0.72 0.00
CA ILE A 53 -3.42 -0.70 -0.14
C ILE A 53 -4.00 -2.08 0.21
N ALA A 54 -3.40 -3.17 -0.31
CA ALA A 54 -3.84 -4.53 0.02
C ALA A 54 -3.72 -4.85 1.52
N LEU A 55 -2.68 -4.36 2.19
CA LEU A 55 -2.52 -4.50 3.66
C LEU A 55 -3.62 -3.75 4.42
N ILE A 56 -3.99 -2.55 3.97
CA ILE A 56 -5.06 -1.75 4.57
C ILE A 56 -6.41 -2.43 4.35
N ILE A 57 -6.68 -2.94 3.13
CA ILE A 57 -7.87 -3.77 2.84
C ILE A 57 -7.91 -4.99 3.77
N TYR A 58 -6.79 -5.69 3.93
CA TYR A 58 -6.69 -6.84 4.82
C TYR A 58 -7.04 -6.51 6.28
N LYS A 59 -6.58 -5.36 6.79
CA LYS A 59 -6.82 -4.93 8.18
C LYS A 59 -8.24 -4.39 8.40
N PHE A 60 -8.79 -3.62 7.46
CA PHE A 60 -10.01 -2.85 7.66
C PHE A 60 -11.20 -3.29 6.80
N GLY A 61 -11.02 -4.19 5.84
CA GLY A 61 -12.01 -4.61 4.86
C GLY A 61 -12.22 -3.60 3.72
N GLU A 62 -12.83 -4.05 2.62
CA GLU A 62 -13.02 -3.25 1.39
C GLU A 62 -13.95 -2.05 1.57
N VAL A 63 -14.93 -2.14 2.47
CA VAL A 63 -15.99 -1.13 2.66
C VAL A 63 -15.46 0.20 3.22
N ASN A 64 -14.22 0.23 3.73
CA ASN A 64 -13.62 1.40 4.39
C ASN A 64 -12.61 2.17 3.51
N LEU A 65 -12.47 1.83 2.23
CA LEU A 65 -11.52 2.46 1.32
C LEU A 65 -12.26 3.03 0.12
N GLU A 66 -12.68 4.29 0.20
CA GLU A 66 -13.13 5.03 -0.98
C GLU A 66 -11.91 5.49 -1.77
N PRO A 67 -11.64 4.91 -2.96
CA PRO A 67 -10.55 5.35 -3.80
C PRO A 67 -10.97 6.67 -4.45
N ARG A 68 -10.48 7.80 -3.94
CA ARG A 68 -10.64 9.11 -4.59
C ARG A 68 -9.70 9.22 -5.79
N TYR A 69 -9.93 8.42 -6.83
CA TYR A 69 -9.23 8.52 -8.11
C TYR A 69 -9.99 9.39 -9.14
N HIS A 70 -11.10 10.05 -8.75
CA HIS A 70 -12.07 10.58 -9.72
C HIS A 70 -12.32 12.11 -9.66
N ASP A 71 -11.35 12.95 -9.26
CA ASP A 71 -11.60 14.41 -9.19
C ASP A 71 -10.68 15.33 -10.03
N HIS A 72 -9.72 14.79 -10.80
CA HIS A 72 -8.73 15.64 -11.49
C HIS A 72 -8.63 15.50 -13.02
N TYR A 73 -9.53 14.77 -13.70
CA TYR A 73 -9.52 14.63 -15.17
C TYR A 73 -10.77 15.16 -15.90
N LYS A 74 -11.46 16.17 -15.34
CA LYS A 74 -12.46 16.94 -16.10
C LYS A 74 -12.20 18.43 -15.96
N LYS A 75 -12.27 19.11 -17.11
CA LYS A 75 -11.84 20.48 -17.45
C LYS A 75 -10.39 20.45 -17.96
N ASP A 76 -10.15 20.36 -19.26
CA ASP A 76 -10.61 21.33 -20.25
C ASP A 76 -11.30 20.70 -21.47
N GLY A 77 -12.49 21.24 -21.76
CA GLY A 77 -13.23 21.10 -23.00
C GLY A 77 -13.97 22.40 -23.27
#